data_AF-A0A842VXN5-F1
#
_entry.id   AF-A0A842VXN5-F1
#
_cell.length_a   1.000
_cell.length_b   1.000
_cell.length_c   1.000
_cell.angle_alpha   90.00
_cell.angle_beta   90.00
_cell.angle_gamma   90.00
#
_symmetry.space_group_name_H-M   'P 1'
#
loop_
_entity.id
_entity.type
_entity.pdbx_description
1 polymer ?
#
loop_
_entity_poly.entity_id
_entity_poly.type
_entity_poly.pdbx_seq_one_letter_code
_entity_poly.pdbx_strand_id
1 'polypeptide(L)'
;MGFIESYIIIFFLGFSCHFFVKNKRPANKELVAWWSALSILIPLLIDVLIYVGAFNWLWNALSNAIPWYSVENGKDFMFNIFLGFRIGNIPTDSSGLNAIATVFFLSYTAWFVFAKDGSRMLYGQKAYQEGYWWALSPIRKPKDWKEEANKKIRKSEK
;
A
#
# COMPACT_ATOMS: atom_id res chain seq x y z
N MET A 1 7.17 11.72 -6.48
CA MET A 1 6.41 11.50 -5.23
C MET A 1 7.43 11.32 -4.12
N GLY A 2 7.25 11.99 -2.97
CA GLY A 2 8.04 11.72 -1.79
C GLY A 2 7.48 10.52 -1.02
N PHE A 3 8.22 10.02 -0.03
CA PHE A 3 7.77 8.88 0.76
C PHE A 3 6.39 9.12 1.40
N ILE A 4 6.14 10.33 1.92
CA ILE A 4 4.86 10.65 2.57
C ILE A 4 3.71 10.71 1.55
N GLU A 5 3.91 11.31 0.37
CA GLU A 5 2.88 11.31 -0.67
C GLU A 5 2.53 9.90 -1.12
N SER A 6 3.53 9.03 -1.26
CA SER A 6 3.32 7.63 -1.59
C SER A 6 2.58 6.88 -0.49
N TYR A 7 2.88 7.13 0.79
CA TYR A 7 2.07 6.58 1.90
C TYR A 7 0.62 7.04 1.86
N ILE A 8 0.38 8.32 1.59
CA ILE A 8 -0.98 8.86 1.47
C ILE A 8 -1.73 8.15 0.34
N ILE A 9 -1.10 7.99 -0.82
CA ILE A 9 -1.71 7.31 -1.98
C ILE A 9 -1.98 5.84 -1.67
N ILE A 10 -1.01 5.12 -1.09
CA ILE A 10 -1.16 3.73 -0.70
C ILE A 10 -2.27 3.57 0.34
N PHE A 11 -2.38 4.52 1.28
CA PHE A 11 -3.45 4.56 2.26
C PHE A 11 -4.81 4.69 1.58
N PHE A 12 -4.97 5.65 0.67
CA PHE A 12 -6.22 5.81 -0.08
C PHE A 12 -6.54 4.60 -0.96
N LEU A 13 -5.56 4.00 -1.64
CA LEU A 13 -5.77 2.80 -2.45
C LEU A 13 -6.18 1.60 -1.60
N GLY A 14 -5.54 1.40 -0.44
CA GLY A 14 -5.92 0.39 0.54
C GLY A 14 -7.35 0.60 1.05
N PHE A 15 -7.72 1.86 1.28
CA PHE A 15 -9.06 2.24 1.70
C PHE A 15 -10.12 1.99 0.61
N SER A 16 -9.82 2.38 -0.65
CA SER A 16 -10.67 2.17 -1.82
C SER A 16 -10.84 0.69 -2.19
N CYS A 17 -9.93 -0.18 -1.73
CA CYS A 17 -10.06 -1.63 -1.88
C CYS A 17 -11.35 -2.14 -1.23
N HIS A 18 -11.91 -1.46 -0.22
CA HIS A 18 -13.22 -1.82 0.32
C HIS A 18 -14.36 -1.62 -0.69
N PHE A 19 -14.37 -0.47 -1.38
CA PHE A 19 -15.40 -0.14 -2.37
C PHE A 19 -15.38 -1.12 -3.55
N PHE A 20 -14.18 -1.45 -4.03
CA PHE A 20 -14.00 -2.41 -5.13
C PHE A 20 -14.47 -3.81 -4.75
N VAL A 21 -14.13 -4.27 -3.54
CA VAL A 21 -14.56 -5.58 -3.04
C VAL A 21 -16.07 -5.62 -2.78
N LYS A 22 -16.66 -4.57 -2.22
CA LYS A 22 -18.10 -4.52 -2.00
C LYS A 22 -18.89 -4.62 -3.31
N ASN A 23 -18.42 -3.97 -4.38
CA ASN A 23 -19.14 -3.92 -5.66
C ASN A 23 -18.79 -5.06 -6.63
N LYS A 24 -17.58 -5.64 -6.58
CA LYS A 24 -17.07 -6.56 -7.63
C LYS A 24 -16.65 -7.95 -7.13
N ARG A 25 -16.58 -8.19 -5.81
CA ARG A 25 -16.17 -9.49 -5.24
C ARG A 25 -17.10 -10.68 -5.55
N PRO A 26 -18.43 -10.56 -5.66
CA PRO A 26 -19.24 -11.74 -6.03
C PRO A 26 -18.99 -12.20 -7.46
N ALA A 27 -18.43 -11.34 -8.33
CA ALA A 27 -18.19 -11.64 -9.73
C ALA A 27 -16.79 -12.22 -10.00
N ASN A 28 -15.72 -11.66 -9.43
CA ASN A 28 -14.34 -12.10 -9.72
C ASN A 28 -13.38 -11.90 -8.54
N LYS A 29 -13.02 -12.98 -7.85
CA LYS A 29 -12.09 -12.98 -6.71
C LYS A 29 -10.65 -12.64 -7.12
N GLU A 30 -10.24 -13.06 -8.31
CA GLU A 30 -8.90 -12.83 -8.86
C GLU A 30 -8.64 -11.34 -9.16
N LEU A 31 -9.64 -10.63 -9.69
CA LEU A 31 -9.52 -9.21 -10.01
C LEU A 31 -9.25 -8.38 -8.76
N VAL A 32 -9.87 -8.73 -7.63
CA VAL A 32 -9.61 -8.10 -6.33
C VAL A 32 -8.16 -8.32 -5.88
N ALA A 33 -7.64 -9.55 -6.02
CA ALA A 33 -6.26 -9.85 -5.67
C ALA A 33 -5.28 -9.06 -6.54
N TRP A 34 -5.50 -9.05 -7.85
CA TRP A 34 -4.71 -8.25 -8.80
C TRP A 34 -4.76 -6.76 -8.51
N TRP A 35 -5.94 -6.21 -8.18
CA TRP A 35 -6.07 -4.81 -7.81
C TRP A 35 -5.23 -4.48 -6.57
N SER A 36 -5.28 -5.33 -5.54
CA SER A 36 -4.47 -5.13 -4.34
C SER A 36 -2.96 -5.22 -4.61
N ALA A 37 -2.54 -6.16 -5.48
CA ALA A 37 -1.14 -6.30 -5.87
C ALA A 37 -0.65 -5.07 -6.65
N LEU A 38 -1.41 -4.64 -7.67
CA LEU A 38 -1.06 -3.48 -8.49
C LEU A 38 -1.06 -2.17 -7.68
N SER A 39 -1.98 -2.04 -6.72
CA SER A 39 -2.06 -0.86 -5.84
C SER A 39 -0.81 -0.67 -4.97
N ILE A 40 -0.05 -1.72 -4.71
CA ILE A 40 1.22 -1.64 -3.97
C ILE A 40 2.39 -1.58 -4.95
N LEU A 41 2.36 -2.43 -5.97
CA LEU A 41 3.49 -2.66 -6.87
C LEU A 41 3.75 -1.46 -7.79
N ILE A 42 2.70 -0.78 -8.26
CA ILE A 42 2.86 0.40 -9.11
C ILE A 42 3.50 1.56 -8.34
N PRO A 43 2.98 2.01 -7.16
CA PRO A 43 3.63 3.07 -6.39
C PRO A 43 5.06 2.71 -5.97
N LEU A 44 5.27 1.47 -5.53
CA LEU A 44 6.60 1.01 -5.11
C LEU A 44 7.60 1.05 -6.27
N LEU A 45 7.21 0.60 -7.46
CA LEU A 45 8.08 0.62 -8.64
C LEU A 45 8.41 2.05 -9.08
N ILE A 46 7.42 2.96 -9.06
CA ILE A 46 7.64 4.38 -9.36
C ILE A 46 8.64 4.97 -8.37
N ASP A 47 8.48 4.73 -7.08
CA ASP A 47 9.35 5.30 -6.06
C ASP A 47 10.76 4.73 -6.12
N VAL A 48 10.93 3.43 -6.41
CA VAL A 48 12.26 2.83 -6.63
C VAL A 48 12.93 3.47 -7.85
N LEU A 49 12.20 3.71 -8.95
CA LEU A 49 12.75 4.38 -10.12
C LEU A 49 13.17 5.84 -9.83
N ILE A 50 12.39 6.57 -9.02
CA ILE A 50 12.75 7.90 -8.56
C ILE A 50 14.01 7.84 -7.70
N TYR A 51 14.09 6.86 -6.78
CA TYR A 51 15.19 6.69 -5.85
C TYR A 51 16.52 6.35 -6.53
N VAL A 52 16.49 5.50 -7.55
CA VAL A 52 17.67 5.14 -8.38
C VAL A 52 18.05 6.27 -9.34
N GLY A 53 17.21 7.29 -9.49
CA GLY A 53 17.50 8.47 -10.30
C GLY A 53 17.09 8.36 -11.76
N ALA A 54 16.24 7.40 -12.12
CA ALA A 54 15.71 7.25 -13.49
C ALA A 54 14.93 8.49 -13.97
N PHE A 55 14.41 9.28 -13.02
CA PHE A 55 13.69 10.53 -13.28
C PHE A 55 14.48 11.80 -12.95
N ASN A 56 15.80 11.73 -12.75
CA ASN A 56 16.60 12.93 -12.45
C ASN A 56 16.50 14.01 -13.55
N TRP A 57 16.33 13.60 -14.81
CA TRP A 57 16.10 14.52 -15.93
C TRP A 57 14.84 15.38 -15.74
N LEU A 58 13.79 14.84 -15.12
CA LEU A 58 12.54 15.55 -14.87
C LEU A 58 12.71 16.62 -13.79
N TRP A 59 13.48 16.30 -12.74
CA TRP A 59 13.77 17.27 -11.67
C TRP A 59 14.69 18.39 -12.14
N ASN A 60 15.67 18.08 -12.98
CA ASN A 60 16.50 19.10 -13.63
C ASN A 60 15.68 20.02 -14.54
N ALA A 61 14.69 19.49 -15.26
CA ALA A 61 13.79 20.31 -16.06
C ALA A 61 12.91 21.23 -15.19
N LEU A 62 12.41 20.71 -14.06
CA LEU A 62 11.57 21.46 -13.13
C LEU A 62 12.33 22.52 -12.33
N SER A 63 13.57 22.24 -11.91
CA SER A 63 14.43 23.22 -11.22
C SER A 63 14.80 24.39 -12.13
N ASN A 64 14.95 24.14 -13.44
CA ASN A 64 15.19 25.20 -14.42
C ASN A 64 13.95 26.04 -14.71
N ALA A 65 12.74 25.47 -14.55
CA ALA A 65 11.49 26.16 -14.78
C ALA A 65 10.99 26.94 -13.55
N ILE A 66 11.31 26.48 -12.33
CA ILE A 66 10.78 27.02 -11.08
C ILE A 66 11.95 27.45 -10.17
N PRO A 67 12.24 28.76 -10.05
CA PRO A 67 13.46 29.24 -9.39
C PRO A 67 13.55 28.98 -7.87
N TRP A 68 12.42 28.69 -7.21
CA TRP A 68 12.38 28.29 -5.80
C TRP A 68 12.45 26.77 -5.58
N TYR A 69 12.48 25.97 -6.66
CA TYR A 69 12.53 24.51 -6.61
C TYR A 69 13.99 24.03 -6.73
N SER A 70 14.61 23.65 -5.61
CA SER A 70 16.02 23.20 -5.56
C SER A 70 16.11 21.72 -5.21
N VAL A 71 15.74 20.85 -6.14
CA VAL A 71 15.88 19.40 -6.02
C VAL A 71 16.95 18.96 -7.01
N GLU A 72 18.11 18.50 -6.51
CA GLU A 72 19.22 18.08 -7.36
C GLU A 72 19.03 16.64 -7.84
N ASN A 73 18.48 15.77 -6.99
CA ASN A 73 18.28 14.35 -7.31
C ASN A 73 16.92 13.84 -6.83
N GLY A 74 16.45 12.74 -7.45
CA GLY A 74 15.21 12.07 -7.04
C GLY A 74 15.17 11.64 -5.58
N LYS A 75 16.34 11.33 -4.98
CA LYS A 75 16.47 11.03 -3.54
C LYS A 75 16.12 12.22 -2.64
N ASP A 76 16.50 13.43 -3.04
CA ASP A 76 16.16 14.65 -2.29
C ASP A 76 14.65 14.83 -2.24
N PHE A 77 14.00 14.61 -3.38
CA PHE A 77 12.54 14.64 -3.47
C PHE A 77 11.88 13.58 -2.58
N MET A 78 12.50 12.40 -2.43
CA MET A 78 11.93 11.31 -1.63
C MET A 78 11.89 11.62 -0.14
N PHE A 79 12.94 12.20 0.41
CA PHE A 79 13.06 12.46 1.85
C PHE A 79 12.50 13.82 2.29
N ASN A 80 12.45 14.80 1.39
CA ASN A 80 12.08 16.16 1.74
C ASN A 80 10.78 16.59 1.04
N ILE A 81 9.65 16.36 1.70
CA ILE A 81 8.32 16.81 1.25
C ILE A 81 8.20 18.35 1.26
N PHE A 82 9.08 19.04 1.99
CA PHE A 82 9.11 20.51 2.12
C PHE A 82 10.15 21.22 1.23
N LEU A 83 10.83 20.52 0.32
CA LEU A 83 11.85 21.14 -0.54
C LEU A 83 11.31 22.20 -1.52
N GLY A 84 9.99 22.32 -1.66
CA GLY A 84 9.37 23.50 -2.28
C GLY A 84 9.67 24.82 -1.57
N PHE A 85 10.17 24.79 -0.33
CA PHE A 85 10.37 25.97 0.53
C PHE A 85 11.84 26.22 0.97
N ARG A 86 12.85 25.57 0.38
CA ARG A 86 14.29 25.77 0.73
C ARG A 86 14.62 25.61 2.23
N ILE A 87 13.83 24.86 3.00
CA ILE A 87 14.11 24.61 4.42
C ILE A 87 14.99 23.36 4.52
N GLY A 88 16.29 23.56 4.74
CA GLY A 88 17.25 22.51 5.14
C GLY A 88 17.59 21.48 4.05
N ASN A 89 18.76 21.62 3.44
CA ASN A 89 19.33 20.55 2.63
C ASN A 89 19.88 19.46 3.56
N ILE A 90 19.17 18.34 3.65
CA ILE A 90 19.68 17.13 4.30
C ILE A 90 20.57 16.44 3.26
N PRO A 91 21.83 16.09 3.58
CA PRO A 91 22.68 15.34 2.67
C PRO A 91 22.07 13.94 2.47
N THR A 92 21.53 13.68 1.28
CA THR A 92 20.79 12.46 0.96
C THR A 92 21.66 11.28 0.51
N ASP A 93 22.93 11.52 0.19
CA ASP A 93 23.92 10.48 -0.11
C ASP A 93 24.66 10.00 1.15
N SER A 94 23.89 9.59 2.16
CA SER A 94 24.44 8.89 3.32
C SER A 94 23.97 7.44 3.34
N SER A 95 24.88 6.51 3.66
CA SER A 95 24.55 5.08 3.78
C SER A 95 23.40 4.82 4.77
N GLY A 96 23.29 5.65 5.82
CA GLY A 96 22.19 5.61 6.78
C GLY A 96 20.82 5.91 6.16
N LEU A 97 20.73 6.88 5.24
CA LEU A 97 19.47 7.17 4.56
C LEU A 97 19.06 6.05 3.58
N ASN A 98 20.01 5.34 2.98
CA ASN A 98 19.69 4.18 2.15
C ASN A 98 19.03 3.04 2.94
N ALA A 99 19.52 2.79 4.17
CA ALA A 99 18.90 1.82 5.06
C ALA A 99 17.47 2.26 5.47
N ILE A 100 17.28 3.55 5.78
CA ILE A 100 15.98 4.12 6.13
C ILE A 100 15.00 4.03 4.94
N ALA A 101 15.44 4.35 3.72
CA ALA A 101 14.63 4.20 2.50
C ALA A 101 14.18 2.75 2.31
N THR A 102 15.06 1.78 2.55
CA THR A 102 14.72 0.35 2.45
C THR A 102 13.62 -0.04 3.44
N VAL A 103 13.73 0.43 4.69
CA VAL A 103 12.69 0.22 5.71
C VAL A 103 11.36 0.84 5.26
N PHE A 104 11.39 2.04 4.68
CA PHE A 104 10.19 2.68 4.14
C PHE A 104 9.55 1.84 3.03
N PHE A 105 10.32 1.42 2.02
CA PHE A 105 9.82 0.57 0.94
C PHE A 105 9.17 -0.72 1.44
N LEU A 106 9.78 -1.39 2.43
CA LEU A 106 9.20 -2.60 3.02
C LEU A 106 7.89 -2.30 3.76
N SER A 107 7.81 -1.14 4.43
CA SER A 107 6.64 -0.75 5.21
C SER A 107 5.42 -0.35 4.37
N TYR A 108 5.55 -0.18 3.05
CA TYR A 108 4.43 0.12 2.14
C TYR A 108 3.34 -0.95 2.22
N THR A 109 3.75 -2.22 2.31
CA THR A 109 2.84 -3.35 2.45
C THR A 109 2.04 -3.28 3.76
N ALA A 110 2.69 -2.94 4.87
CA ALA A 110 2.06 -2.81 6.18
C ALA A 110 1.05 -1.65 6.19
N TRP A 111 1.41 -0.50 5.60
CA TRP A 111 0.51 0.66 5.48
C TRP A 111 -0.71 0.36 4.64
N PHE A 112 -0.56 -0.34 3.52
CA PHE A 112 -1.69 -0.79 2.70
C PHE A 112 -2.65 -1.69 3.49
N VAL A 113 -2.11 -2.68 4.22
CA VAL A 113 -2.91 -3.59 5.05
C VAL A 113 -3.64 -2.82 6.15
N PHE A 114 -2.95 -1.90 6.82
CA PHE A 114 -3.53 -1.04 7.84
C PHE A 114 -4.70 -0.21 7.30
N ALA A 115 -4.52 0.48 6.18
CA ALA A 115 -5.56 1.31 5.57
C ALA A 115 -6.77 0.48 5.11
N LYS A 116 -6.50 -0.69 4.51
CA LYS A 116 -7.53 -1.67 4.15
C LYS A 116 -8.31 -2.12 5.38
N ASP A 117 -7.65 -2.48 6.47
CA ASP A 117 -8.35 -2.94 7.67
C ASP A 117 -9.08 -1.80 8.41
N GLY A 118 -8.53 -0.59 8.39
CA GLY A 118 -9.22 0.63 8.84
C GLY A 118 -10.51 0.88 8.05
N SER A 119 -10.47 0.75 6.71
CA SER A 119 -11.66 0.88 5.87
C SER A 119 -12.73 -0.18 6.20
N ARG A 120 -12.31 -1.39 6.56
CA ARG A 120 -13.22 -2.47 6.99
C ARG A 120 -13.89 -2.15 8.33
N MET A 121 -13.19 -1.48 9.24
CA MET A 121 -13.75 -1.04 10.51
C MET A 121 -14.83 0.02 10.30
N LEU A 122 -14.62 0.96 9.37
CA LEU A 122 -15.56 2.05 9.10
C LEU A 122 -16.80 1.61 8.28
N TYR A 123 -16.65 0.68 7.33
CA TYR A 123 -17.74 0.30 6.42
C TYR A 123 -18.38 -1.08 6.68
N GLY A 124 -17.92 -1.83 7.69
CA GLY A 124 -18.55 -3.06 8.18
C GLY A 124 -18.05 -4.37 7.52
N GLN A 125 -18.20 -5.49 8.26
CA GLN A 125 -17.40 -6.71 8.07
C GLN A 125 -17.93 -7.81 7.12
N LYS A 126 -19.19 -7.78 6.67
CA LYS A 126 -19.86 -9.03 6.22
C LYS A 126 -19.30 -9.70 4.96
N ALA A 127 -18.73 -8.96 4.00
CA ALA A 127 -18.24 -9.57 2.75
C ALA A 127 -16.76 -9.95 2.78
N TYR A 128 -15.97 -9.51 3.77
CA TYR A 128 -14.51 -9.45 3.63
C TYR A 128 -13.76 -10.71 4.07
N GLN A 129 -14.31 -11.50 5.00
CA GLN A 129 -13.58 -12.58 5.66
C GLN A 129 -13.14 -13.72 4.72
N GLU A 130 -13.75 -13.95 3.56
CA GLU A 130 -13.35 -15.12 2.75
C GLU A 130 -12.14 -14.93 1.82
N GLY A 131 -11.64 -13.72 1.61
CA GLY A 131 -10.80 -13.38 0.44
C GLY A 131 -9.31 -13.36 0.78
N TYR A 132 -8.99 -12.85 1.97
CA TYR A 132 -7.63 -12.79 2.48
C TYR A 132 -7.12 -14.17 2.94
N TRP A 133 -8.04 -15.09 3.27
CA TRP A 133 -7.72 -16.47 3.65
C TRP A 133 -7.13 -17.30 2.51
N TRP A 134 -7.47 -17.00 1.25
CA TRP A 134 -6.95 -17.73 0.08
C TRP A 134 -5.60 -17.22 -0.40
N ALA A 135 -5.23 -15.97 -0.09
CA ALA A 135 -3.94 -15.40 -0.48
C ALA A 135 -2.81 -15.75 0.52
N LEU A 136 -3.14 -16.13 1.75
CA LEU A 136 -2.15 -16.31 2.83
C LEU A 136 -2.18 -17.68 3.54
N SER A 137 -3.13 -18.57 3.28
CA SER A 137 -3.19 -19.85 4.01
C SER A 137 -3.25 -21.08 3.09
N PRO A 138 -2.24 -21.96 3.13
CA PRO A 138 -2.45 -23.39 2.93
C PRO A 138 -3.07 -24.06 4.18
N ILE A 139 -3.33 -23.30 5.25
CA ILE A 139 -3.71 -23.83 6.56
C ILE A 139 -5.19 -23.54 6.83
N ARG A 140 -6.01 -24.54 6.46
CA ARG A 140 -7.42 -24.79 6.84
C ARG A 140 -8.40 -23.61 6.75
N LYS A 141 -9.39 -23.81 5.86
CA LYS A 141 -10.68 -23.09 5.84
C LYS A 141 -11.23 -22.93 7.27
N PRO A 142 -11.61 -21.71 7.71
CA PRO A 142 -12.35 -21.56 8.96
C PRO A 142 -13.64 -22.36 8.84
N LYS A 143 -13.89 -23.22 9.83
CA LYS A 143 -15.10 -24.04 9.86
C LYS A 143 -16.33 -23.13 9.96
N ASP A 144 -17.32 -23.41 9.13
CA ASP A 144 -18.58 -22.70 9.16
C ASP A 144 -19.29 -23.02 10.50
N TRP A 145 -19.49 -22.01 11.33
CA TRP A 145 -20.08 -22.19 12.67
C TRP A 145 -21.49 -22.79 12.60
N LYS A 146 -22.19 -22.59 11.48
CA LYS A 146 -23.48 -23.22 11.19
C LYS A 146 -23.36 -24.72 10.93
N GLU A 147 -22.30 -25.17 10.25
CA GLU A 147 -22.03 -26.60 10.04
C GLU A 147 -21.64 -27.30 11.35
N GLU A 148 -20.89 -26.63 12.23
CA GLU A 148 -20.55 -27.20 13.55
C GLU A 148 -21.76 -27.28 14.47
N ALA A 149 -22.63 -26.27 14.46
CA ALA A 149 -23.90 -26.31 15.20
C ALA A 149 -24.79 -27.46 14.72
N ASN A 150 -24.97 -27.61 13.39
CA ASN A 150 -25.76 -28.71 12.82
C ASN A 150 -25.16 -30.09 13.07
N LYS A 151 -23.82 -30.23 13.09
CA LYS A 151 -23.15 -31.49 13.46
C LYS A 151 -23.35 -31.86 14.93
N LYS A 152 -23.41 -30.88 15.83
CA LYS A 152 -23.69 -31.14 17.25
C LYS A 152 -25.13 -31.61 17.46
N ILE A 153 -26.10 -30.97 16.81
CA ILE A 153 -27.52 -31.36 16.86
C ILE A 153 -27.73 -32.79 16.33
N ARG A 154 -27.15 -33.13 15.17
CA ARG A 154 -27.24 -34.50 14.62
C ARG A 154 -26.54 -35.57 15.47
N LYS A 155 -25.60 -35.19 16.33
CA LYS A 155 -24.95 -36.11 17.27
C LYS A 155 -25.75 -36.32 18.56
N SER A 156 -26.63 -35.39 18.93
CA SER A 156 -27.52 -35.56 20.09
C SER A 156 -28.81 -36.33 19.75
N GLU A 157 -29.11 -36.51 18.47
CA GLU A 157 -30.29 -37.26 17.99
C GLU A 157 -30.01 -38.76 17.71
N LYS A 158 -28.76 -39.22 17.89
CA LYS A 158 -28.36 -40.63 17.78
C LYS A 158 -27.91 -41.16 19.13
#